data_AF-A0A7T0PDI6-F1
#
_entry.id   AF-A0A7T0PDI6-F1
#
_cell.length_a   1.000
_cell.length_b   1.000
_cell.length_c   1.000
_cell.angle_alpha   90.00
_cell.angle_beta   90.00
_cell.angle_gamma   90.00
#
_symmetry.space_group_name_H-M   'P 1'
#
loop_
_entity.id
_entity.type
_entity.pdbx_description
1 polymer ?
#
loop_
_entity_poly.entity_id
_entity_poly.type
_entity_poly.pdbx_seq_one_letter_code
_entity_poly.pdbx_strand_id
1 'polypeptide(L)' 'MQRIPLTWKSGFALNPFVAHAWVELEGQPVGESIDLANFLVSLSVGEYS' A
#
# COMPACT_ATOMS: atom_id res chain seq x y z
N MET A 1 6.91 17.25 -17.11
CA MET A 1 6.44 15.93 -16.64
C MET A 1 5.59 16.18 -15.41
N GLN A 2 4.32 15.77 -15.43
CA GLN A 2 3.46 15.85 -14.26
C GLN A 2 3.88 14.74 -13.28
N ARG A 3 4.07 15.06 -12.00
CA ARG A 3 4.48 14.09 -10.99
C ARG A 3 3.25 13.25 -10.64
N ILE A 4 3.29 11.95 -10.93
CA ILE A 4 2.20 11.05 -10.54
C ILE A 4 2.34 10.78 -9.03
N PRO A 5 1.29 10.99 -8.22
CA PRO A 5 1.36 10.75 -6.78
C PRO A 5 1.52 9.26 -6.51
N LEU A 6 2.70 8.88 -6.02
CA LEU A 6 3.04 7.51 -5.62
C LEU A 6 3.15 7.45 -4.10
N THR A 7 2.64 6.38 -3.51
CA THR A 7 2.75 6.12 -2.07
C THR A 7 3.29 4.72 -1.83
N TRP A 8 4.39 4.63 -1.10
CA TRP A 8 4.89 3.38 -0.55
C TRP A 8 4.17 3.06 0.74
N LYS A 9 3.68 1.83 0.88
CA LYS A 9 3.06 1.34 2.12
C LYS A 9 3.68 0.04 2.59
N SER A 10 3.66 -0.15 3.90
CA SER A 10 3.82 -1.47 4.50
C SER A 10 2.79 -1.67 5.59
N GLY A 11 2.46 -2.93 5.86
CA GLY A 11 1.43 -3.30 6.81
C GLY A 11 1.38 -4.78 7.09
N PHE A 12 0.42 -5.18 7.90
CA PHE A 12 0.22 -6.59 8.25
C PHE A 12 -1.27 -6.95 8.40
N ALA A 13 -1.61 -8.16 7.99
CA ALA A 13 -2.87 -8.83 8.32
C ALA A 13 -2.67 -9.68 9.58
N LEU A 14 -3.75 -9.90 10.35
CA LEU A 14 -3.69 -10.64 11.61
C LEU A 14 -4.05 -12.13 11.48
N ASN A 15 -4.91 -12.51 10.52
CA ASN A 15 -5.34 -13.90 10.34
C ASN A 15 -5.63 -14.25 8.85
N PRO A 16 -4.76 -15.03 8.18
CA PRO A 16 -3.44 -15.45 8.66
C PRO A 16 -2.53 -14.24 8.91
N PHE A 17 -1.55 -14.38 9.81
CA PHE A 17 -0.56 -13.32 9.99
C PHE A 17 0.33 -13.22 8.76
N VAL A 18 0.31 -12.06 8.11
CA VAL A 18 1.11 -11.78 6.91
C VAL A 18 1.60 -10.33 6.99
N ALA A 19 2.90 -10.12 6.84
CA ALA A 19 3.48 -8.79 6.63
C ALA A 19 3.71 -8.58 5.12
N HIS A 20 3.38 -7.38 4.62
CA HIS A 20 3.51 -7.06 3.20
C HIS A 20 3.87 -5.58 2.99
N ALA A 21 4.51 -5.29 1.87
CA ALA A 21 4.80 -3.94 1.41
C ALA A 21 4.36 -3.79 -0.05
N TRP A 22 3.74 -2.66 -0.38
CA TRP A 22 3.17 -2.39 -1.70
C TRP A 22 3.32 -0.92 -2.09
N VAL A 23 3.02 -0.63 -3.35
CA VAL A 23 2.94 0.74 -3.89
C VAL A 23 1.52 1.03 -4.30
N GLU A 24 1.04 2.23 -3.95
CA GLU A 24 -0.19 2.79 -4.48
C GLU A 24 0.11 3.91 -5.47
N LEU A 25 -0.60 3.88 -6.59
CA LEU A 25 -0.67 4.96 -7.58
C LEU A 25 -2.09 5.52 -7.51
N GLU A 26 -2.23 6.82 -7.23
CA GLU A 26 -3.55 7.43 -7.09
C GLU A 26 -4.46 6.67 -6.08
N GLY A 27 -3.85 6.19 -4.99
CA GLY A 27 -4.55 5.47 -3.91
C GLY A 27 -4.94 4.03 -4.27
N GLN A 28 -4.56 3.56 -5.46
CA GLN A 28 -4.82 2.20 -5.92
C GLN A 28 -3.54 1.35 -5.86
N PRO A 29 -3.57 0.18 -5.20
CA PRO A 29 -2.43 -0.73 -5.20
C PRO A 29 -2.06 -1.19 -6.61
N VAL A 30 -0.77 -1.27 -6.90
CA VAL A 30 -0.26 -1.63 -8.24
C VAL A 30 0.37 -3.03 -8.21
N GLY A 31 -0.15 -3.94 -9.04
CA GLY A 31 0.46 -5.27 -9.26
C GLY A 31 0.23 -6.26 -8.13
N GLU A 32 -0.70 -5.97 -7.21
CA GLU A 32 -0.95 -6.78 -6.03
C GLU A 32 -1.93 -7.92 -6.33
N SER A 33 -1.49 -9.15 -6.06
CA SER A 33 -2.32 -10.35 -6.19
C SER A 33 -3.03 -10.74 -4.88
N ILE A 34 -2.64 -10.10 -3.77
CA ILE A 34 -3.22 -10.34 -2.44
C ILE A 34 -4.30 -9.30 -2.14
N ASP A 35 -5.32 -9.69 -1.39
CA ASP A 35 -6.32 -8.74 -0.92
C ASP A 35 -5.74 -7.90 0.23
N LEU A 36 -5.51 -6.62 -0.06
CA LEU A 36 -4.96 -5.65 0.88
C LEU A 36 -6.01 -5.02 1.80
N ALA A 37 -7.31 -5.30 1.60
CA ALA A 37 -8.39 -4.66 2.38
C ALA A 37 -8.28 -4.94 3.89
N ASN A 38 -7.69 -6.08 4.27
CA ASN A 38 -7.55 -6.50 5.66
C ASN A 38 -6.17 -6.19 6.28
N PHE A 39 -5.31 -5.46 5.56
CA PHE A 39 -4.00 -5.08 6.07
C PHE A 39 -4.09 -3.81 6.92
N LEU A 40 -3.55 -3.88 8.13
CA LEU A 40 -3.28 -2.71 8.96
C LEU A 40 -1.99 -2.04 8.46
N VAL A 41 -2.11 -0.83 7.92
CA VAL A 41 -0.96 -0.04 7.44
C VAL A 41 -0.12 0.41 8.63
N SER A 42 1.16 0.04 8.64
CA SER A 42 2.13 0.44 9.66
C SER A 42 3.05 1.58 9.20
N LEU A 43 3.26 1.71 7.89
CA LEU A 43 4.03 2.80 7.28
C LEU A 43 3.35 3.27 6.00
N SER A 44 3.35 4.59 5.77
CA SER A 44 2.91 5.22 4.52
C SER A 44 3.85 6.37 4.20
N VAL A 45 4.50 6.33 3.02
CA VAL A 45 5.47 7.33 2.58
C VAL A 45 5.18 7.74 1.14
N GLY A 46 4.82 9.00 0.93
CA GLY A 46 4.45 9.53 -0.38
C GLY A 46 3.40 10.62 -0.25
N GLU A 47 3.22 11.41 -1.31
CA GLU A 47 2.24 12.49 -1.33
C GLU A 47 0.91 12.00 -1.87
N TYR A 48 -0.09 11.96 -1.00
CA TYR A 48 -1.45 12.38 -1.32
C TYR A 48 -1.64 13.72 -0.60
N SER A 49 -1.59 14.83 -1.35
CA SER A 49 -2.06 16.13 -0.85
C SER A 49 -3.43 16.42 -1.44
#